data_AF-A0A6C0GMS1-F1
#
_entry.id   AF-A0A6C0GMS1-F1
#
_cell.length_a   1.000
_cell.length_b   1.000
_cell.length_c   1.000
_cell.angle_alpha   90.00
_cell.angle_beta   90.00
_cell.angle_gamma   90.00
#
_symmetry.space_group_name_H-M   'P 1'
#
loop_
_entity.id
_entity.type
_entity.pdbx_description
1 polymer ?
#
loop_
_entity_poly.entity_id
_entity_poly.type
_entity_poly.pdbx_seq_one_letter_code
_entity_poly.pdbx_strand_id
1 'polypeptide(L)' 'METQPNNPLHGKTLEMILTELVKRYGWEALGHQINIRCFTHDPSIKSSLTFLRKTPWARKKVEDLYLQSIGES' A
#
# COMPACT_ATOMS: atom_id res chain seq x y z
N MET A 1 -25.70 -10.01 -7.53
CA MET A 1 -25.19 -10.49 -6.23
C MET A 1 -23.69 -10.51 -6.31
N GLU A 2 -23.00 -9.55 -5.71
CA GLU A 2 -21.62 -9.75 -5.25
C GLU A 2 -21.51 -9.08 -3.87
N THR A 3 -21.44 -9.95 -2.89
CA THR A 3 -21.35 -9.67 -1.46
C THR A 3 -19.96 -9.14 -1.11
N GLN A 4 -19.87 -8.03 -0.35
CA GLN A 4 -19.43 -8.11 1.05
C GLN A 4 -19.40 -6.71 1.73
N PRO A 5 -19.98 -6.60 2.94
CA PRO A 5 -19.94 -5.41 3.79
C PRO A 5 -18.73 -5.47 4.73
N ASN A 6 -17.64 -4.74 4.46
CA ASN A 6 -16.52 -4.65 5.40
C ASN A 6 -15.91 -3.24 5.42
N ASN A 7 -16.58 -2.39 6.21
CA ASN A 7 -16.06 -1.29 7.03
C ASN A 7 -14.86 -0.47 6.52
N PRO A 8 -15.08 0.78 6.05
CA PRO A 8 -14.03 1.59 5.42
C PRO A 8 -12.87 2.04 6.31
N LEU A 9 -12.91 1.97 7.66
CA LEU A 9 -11.87 2.60 8.51
C LEU A 9 -11.52 1.92 9.86
N HIS A 10 -12.07 0.78 10.26
CA HIS A 10 -11.73 0.22 11.59
C HIS A 10 -10.52 -0.73 11.55
N GLY A 11 -9.33 -0.24 11.95
CA GLY A 11 -8.14 -1.08 12.18
C GLY A 11 -7.26 -1.38 10.96
N LYS A 12 -7.03 -0.39 10.08
CA LYS A 12 -6.20 -0.59 8.88
C LYS A 12 -4.76 -0.90 9.26
N THR A 13 -4.32 -2.10 8.92
CA THR A 13 -2.93 -2.53 9.05
C THR A 13 -2.11 -2.05 7.84
N LEU A 14 -0.79 -2.04 7.97
CA LEU A 14 0.12 -1.75 6.84
C LEU A 14 -0.15 -2.66 5.62
N GLU A 15 -0.56 -3.90 5.88
CA GLU A 15 -0.97 -4.85 4.83
C GLU A 15 -2.21 -4.35 4.09
N MET A 16 -3.23 -3.90 4.81
CA MET A 16 -4.45 -3.38 4.21
C MET A 16 -4.19 -2.09 3.44
N ILE A 17 -3.40 -1.18 4.01
CA ILE A 17 -3.00 0.09 3.36
C ILE A 17 -2.30 -0.21 2.02
N LEU A 18 -1.30 -1.08 2.05
CA LEU A 18 -0.56 -1.45 0.84
C LEU A 18 -1.48 -2.14 -0.17
N THR A 19 -2.32 -3.07 0.28
CA THR A 19 -3.24 -3.81 -0.62
C THR A 19 -4.22 -2.86 -1.31
N GLU A 20 -4.77 -1.89 -0.59
CA GLU A 20 -5.68 -0.88 -1.16
C GLU A 20 -4.96 0.04 -2.14
N LEU A 21 -3.75 0.51 -1.81
CA LEU A 21 -2.95 1.32 -2.72
C LEU A 21 -2.59 0.56 -3.99
N VAL A 22 -2.19 -0.69 -3.88
CA VAL A 22 -1.90 -1.57 -5.03
C VAL A 22 -3.17 -1.79 -5.86
N LYS A 23 -4.32 -1.98 -5.21
CA LYS A 23 -5.60 -2.18 -5.91
C LYS A 23 -6.06 -0.91 -6.64
N ARG A 24 -5.78 0.27 -6.09
CA ARG A 24 -6.18 1.58 -6.66
C ARG A 24 -5.23 2.09 -7.73
N TYR A 25 -3.92 2.01 -7.48
CA TYR A 25 -2.88 2.61 -8.32
C TYR A 25 -2.01 1.58 -9.06
N GLY A 26 -1.93 0.34 -8.56
CA GLY A 26 -1.01 -0.67 -9.08
C GLY A 26 0.41 -0.51 -8.56
N TRP A 27 1.22 -1.54 -8.80
CA TRP A 27 2.62 -1.60 -8.38
C TRP A 27 3.52 -0.62 -9.13
N GLU A 28 3.21 -0.32 -10.39
CA GLU A 28 4.00 0.63 -11.21
C GLU A 28 3.96 2.04 -10.63
N ALA A 29 2.76 2.54 -10.28
CA ALA A 29 2.60 3.84 -9.66
C ALA A 29 3.25 3.91 -8.27
N LEU A 30 3.14 2.84 -7.49
CA LEU A 30 3.82 2.70 -6.21
C LEU A 30 5.35 2.73 -6.37
N GLY A 31 5.90 2.04 -7.37
CA GLY A 31 7.33 2.06 -7.70
C GLY A 31 7.80 3.44 -8.16
N HIS A 32 6.94 4.21 -8.83
CA HIS A 32 7.24 5.58 -9.24
C HIS A 32 7.27 6.54 -8.05
N GLN A 33 6.31 6.44 -7.12
CA GLN A 33 6.25 7.25 -5.89
C GLN A 33 7.33 6.84 -4.87
N ILE A 34 7.58 5.54 -4.79
CA ILE A 34 8.46 4.89 -3.84
C ILE A 34 9.43 4.04 -4.66
N ASN A 35 10.53 4.68 -5.07
CA ASN A 35 11.57 4.08 -5.89
C ASN A 35 12.35 2.99 -5.11
N ILE A 36 11.69 1.85 -4.88
CA ILE A 36 12.24 0.66 -4.26
C ILE A 36 12.10 -0.51 -5.22
N ARG A 37 13.16 -1.31 -5.30
CA ARG A 37 13.19 -2.51 -6.16
C ARG A 37 12.08 -3.50 -5.83
N CYS A 38 11.59 -3.49 -4.59
CA CYS A 38 10.52 -4.38 -4.14
C CYS A 38 9.19 -4.20 -4.88
N PHE A 39 8.93 -3.03 -5.47
CA PHE A 39 7.71 -2.77 -6.24
C PHE A 39 7.89 -2.96 -7.74
N THR A 40 9.13 -2.98 -8.23
CA THR A 40 9.45 -3.13 -9.66
C THR A 40 9.91 -4.54 -10.03
N HIS A 41 10.40 -5.32 -9.07
CA HIS A 41 10.96 -6.65 -9.28
C HIS A 41 10.27 -7.65 -8.34
N ASP A 42 9.35 -8.44 -8.89
CA ASP A 42 8.47 -9.37 -8.18
C ASP A 42 7.58 -8.71 -7.09
N PRO A 43 6.71 -7.76 -7.47
CA PRO A 43 5.86 -7.06 -6.52
C PRO A 43 4.83 -8.00 -5.88
N SER A 44 5.04 -8.28 -4.59
CA SER A 44 4.16 -9.12 -3.78
C SER A 44 3.86 -8.46 -2.44
N ILE A 45 2.61 -8.58 -1.95
CA ILE A 45 2.16 -7.99 -0.68
C ILE A 45 3.03 -8.46 0.49
N LYS A 46 3.27 -9.78 0.63
CA LYS A 46 4.07 -10.35 1.73
C LYS A 46 5.54 -9.90 1.69
N SER A 47 6.14 -9.88 0.50
CA SER A 47 7.55 -9.46 0.31
C SER A 47 7.71 -7.98 0.64
N SER A 48 6.80 -7.17 0.12
CA SER A 48 6.71 -5.74 0.41
C SER A 48 6.55 -5.46 1.89
N LEU A 49 5.63 -6.13 2.59
CA LEU A 49 5.45 -5.93 4.03
C LEU A 49 6.70 -6.29 4.83
N THR A 50 7.38 -7.37 4.45
CA THR A 50 8.65 -7.75 5.08
C THR A 50 9.71 -6.68 4.86
N PHE A 51 9.77 -6.12 3.65
CA PHE A 51 10.69 -5.02 3.32
C PHE A 51 10.35 -3.72 4.07
N LEU A 52 9.08 -3.32 4.09
CA LEU A 52 8.58 -2.13 4.81
C LEU A 52 8.77 -2.28 6.33
N ARG A 53 8.78 -3.50 6.86
CA ARG A 53 9.13 -3.76 8.27
C ARG A 53 10.60 -3.50 8.57
N LYS A 54 11.49 -3.83 7.64
CA LYS A 54 12.94 -3.60 7.75
C LYS A 54 13.34 -2.16 7.37
N THR A 55 12.52 -1.49 6.57
CA THR A 55 12.82 -0.19 5.97
C THR A 55 11.78 0.86 6.39
N PRO A 56 11.96 1.52 7.55
CA PRO A 56 10.94 2.38 8.14
C PRO A 56 10.61 3.62 7.29
N TRP A 57 11.59 4.18 6.57
CA TRP A 57 11.34 5.32 5.69
C TRP A 57 10.41 4.96 4.52
N ALA A 58 10.51 3.73 3.99
CA ALA A 58 9.67 3.25 2.90
C ALA A 58 8.25 3.00 3.40
N ARG A 59 8.10 2.45 4.61
CA ARG A 59 6.80 2.33 5.29
C ARG A 59 6.12 3.69 5.38
N LYS A 60 6.83 4.70 5.90
CA LYS A 60 6.30 6.05 6.06
C LYS A 60 5.80 6.63 4.73
N LYS A 61 6.51 6.40 3.62
CA LYS A 61 6.06 6.82 2.28
C LYS A 61 4.75 6.12 1.84
N VAL A 62 4.61 4.83 2.11
CA VAL A 62 3.37 4.09 1.80
C VAL A 62 2.20 4.64 2.62
N GLU A 63 2.42 4.90 3.90
CA GLU A 63 1.41 5.50 4.80
C GLU A 63 1.03 6.92 4.34
N ASP A 64 2.01 7.75 3.99
CA ASP A 64 1.79 9.12 3.49
C ASP A 64 0.99 9.13 2.19
N LEU A 65 1.35 8.27 1.24
CA LEU A 65 0.61 8.12 -0.02
C LEU A 65 -0.83 7.67 0.21
N TYR A 66 -1.05 6.79 1.19
CA TYR A 66 -2.39 6.38 1.58
C TYR A 66 -3.19 7.54 2.19
N LEU A 67 -2.58 8.34 3.06
CA LEU A 67 -3.20 9.55 3.61
C LEU A 67 -3.56 10.57 2.52
N GLN A 68 -2.72 10.74 1.51
CA GLN A 68 -3.01 11.59 0.35
C GLN A 68 -4.20 11.04 -0.46
N SER A 69 -4.21 9.73 -0.72
CA SER A 69 -5.26 9.04 -1.46
C SER A 69 -6.64 9.12 -0.78
N ILE A 70 -6.70 9.20 0.56
CA ILE A 70 -7.96 9.41 1.31
C ILE A 70 -8.28 10.89 1.56
N GLY A 71 -7.28 11.77 1.50
CA GLY A 71 -7.40 13.20 1.79
C GLY A 71 -7.92 14.03 0.63
N GLU A 72 -7.90 13.50 -0.60
CA GLU A 72 -8.60 14.11 -1.74
C GLU A 72 -10.09 13.73 -1.69
N SER A 73 -10.90 14.59 -1.07
CA SER A 73 -12.36 14.66 -1.22
C SER A 73 -12.74 15.68 -2.28
#